data_AF-A0AAV8WXX0-F1
#
_entry.id   AF-A0AAV8WXX0-F1
#
_cell.length_a   1.000
_cell.length_b   1.000
_cell.length_c   1.000
_cell.angle_alpha   90.00
_cell.angle_beta   90.00
_cell.angle_gamma   90.00
#
_symmetry.space_group_name_H-M   'P 1'
#
loop_
_entity.id
_entity.type
_entity.pdbx_description
1 polymer ?
#
loop_
_entity_poly.entity_id
_entity_poly.type
_entity_poly.pdbx_seq_one_letter_code
_entity_poly.pdbx_strand_id
1 'polypeptide(L)'
;MAAVGGRGTDGSRADADNKDFPAVPYTFGDFHRSCAINNYNDAENVRNCELEGLKDLDQSKNNVRKEIVDYLNHLVDLGVAGFRVDAAKHMWPADLEAIYGSVNNLATKHVLEFKFGTELGNAFQGHNPLKYLVNWGPEWGLLNGLDAVAFIDNHDNQRDGSSVILTYKNSKPYKMAIAFMLAHPYGTTKIMSSFAFDSRDQGPPSTNGNIVGPGFNEDNTCTNGWVCEHRWREIYNMVGFRNAVDGTPITNWWDNDDNQIAFGRGNKGFVVFTISGDINQSLQTSLPAGTYCDVISGSLENGMCTGKSVTVDSSGRAAISLSTSDFDDVIAIHVNAKL
;
A
#
# COMPACT_ATOMS: atom_id res chain seq x y z
N MET A 1 27.61 -9.59 10.36
CA MET A 1 28.88 -8.82 10.34
C MET A 1 29.78 -9.37 9.25
N ALA A 2 30.81 -8.63 8.82
CA ALA A 2 31.67 -9.03 7.72
C ALA A 2 33.03 -9.52 8.23
N ALA A 3 33.51 -10.66 7.71
CA ALA A 3 34.86 -11.17 7.97
C ALA A 3 35.90 -10.56 7.00
N VAL A 4 35.43 -9.98 5.89
CA VAL A 4 36.24 -9.35 4.85
C VAL A 4 35.63 -8.02 4.45
N GLY A 5 36.46 -7.07 4.02
CA GLY A 5 35.98 -5.81 3.46
C GLY A 5 35.25 -5.98 2.12
N GLY A 6 34.47 -4.98 1.73
CA GLY A 6 33.70 -5.02 0.49
C GLY A 6 32.76 -3.84 0.30
N ARG A 7 31.87 -3.96 -0.67
CA ARG A 7 30.76 -3.03 -0.90
C ARG A 7 29.41 -3.72 -0.71
N GLY A 8 28.49 -3.07 -0.01
CA GLY A 8 27.10 -3.47 0.10
C GLY A 8 26.35 -3.31 -1.23
N THR A 9 25.16 -3.91 -1.32
CA THR A 9 24.28 -3.82 -2.49
C THR A 9 23.76 -2.41 -2.77
N ASP A 10 23.74 -1.56 -1.74
CA ASP A 10 23.42 -0.13 -1.81
C ASP A 10 24.64 0.75 -2.11
N GLY A 11 25.82 0.15 -2.32
CA GLY A 11 27.09 0.84 -2.59
C GLY A 11 27.87 1.25 -1.34
N SER A 12 27.36 1.01 -0.13
CA SER A 12 28.04 1.29 1.14
C SER A 12 29.38 0.55 1.24
N ARG A 13 30.38 1.17 1.89
CA ARG A 13 31.71 0.58 2.09
C ARG A 13 31.78 -0.14 3.44
N ALA A 14 32.44 -1.29 3.45
CA ALA A 14 32.85 -1.99 4.66
C ALA A 14 34.36 -2.26 4.61
N ASP A 15 35.07 -1.85 5.65
CA ASP A 15 36.49 -2.16 5.86
C ASP A 15 36.64 -2.94 7.18
N ALA A 16 36.51 -4.25 7.07
CA ALA A 16 36.47 -5.15 8.22
C ALA A 16 37.82 -5.23 8.94
N ASP A 17 38.94 -5.10 8.22
CA ASP A 17 40.28 -5.16 8.81
C ASP A 17 40.52 -3.98 9.75
N ASN A 18 40.04 -2.80 9.36
CA ASN A 18 40.13 -1.58 10.18
C ASN A 18 38.90 -1.35 11.08
N LYS A 19 37.91 -2.25 11.04
CA LYS A 19 36.63 -2.13 11.76
C LYS A 19 35.91 -0.79 11.47
N ASP A 20 35.91 -0.39 10.20
CA ASP A 20 35.32 0.86 9.71
C ASP A 20 34.11 0.56 8.81
N PHE A 21 32.91 0.92 9.29
CA PHE A 21 31.63 0.69 8.64
C PHE A 21 30.81 1.99 8.62
N PRO A 22 31.15 2.95 7.75
CA PRO A 22 30.66 4.32 7.80
C PRO A 22 29.16 4.50 7.50
N ALA A 23 28.48 3.50 6.94
CA ALA A 23 27.03 3.57 6.70
C ALA A 23 26.18 3.35 7.97
N VAL A 24 26.73 2.67 8.99
CA VAL A 24 26.15 2.50 10.34
C VAL A 24 26.88 3.39 11.36
N PRO A 25 27.67 4.35 10.88
CA PRO A 25 28.86 4.91 11.53
C PRO A 25 29.70 4.06 12.51
N TYR A 26 29.80 2.74 12.38
CA TYR A 26 30.67 1.96 13.30
C TYR A 26 32.16 2.18 13.00
N THR A 27 32.91 2.34 14.08
CA THR A 27 34.37 2.52 14.10
C THR A 27 35.02 1.42 14.95
N PHE A 28 36.35 1.36 14.97
CA PHE A 28 37.10 0.43 15.81
C PHE A 28 36.65 0.42 17.28
N GLY A 29 36.20 1.57 17.79
CA GLY A 29 35.70 1.72 19.15
C GLY A 29 34.43 0.93 19.43
N ASP A 30 33.69 0.46 18.42
CA ASP A 30 32.38 -0.17 18.60
C ASP A 30 32.46 -1.71 18.70
N PHE A 31 33.67 -2.24 18.65
CA PHE A 31 33.94 -3.67 18.65
C PHE A 31 34.78 -4.08 19.85
N HIS A 32 34.65 -5.33 20.27
CA HIS A 32 35.56 -5.94 21.22
C HIS A 32 36.99 -6.01 20.66
N ARG A 33 37.97 -6.16 21.55
CA ARG A 33 39.36 -6.38 21.17
C ARG A 33 39.46 -7.67 20.34
N SER A 34 40.23 -7.63 19.25
CA SER A 34 40.38 -8.81 18.39
C SER A 34 41.06 -9.98 19.09
N CYS A 35 40.35 -11.11 19.09
CA CYS A 35 40.78 -12.44 19.52
C CYS A 35 39.92 -13.46 18.78
N ALA A 36 40.34 -14.73 18.72
CA ALA A 36 39.55 -15.80 18.11
C ALA A 36 38.84 -16.62 19.19
N ILE A 37 37.62 -17.08 18.89
CA ILE A 37 36.96 -18.09 19.71
C ILE A 37 37.71 -19.41 19.54
N ASN A 38 38.29 -19.91 20.63
CA ASN A 38 39.06 -21.14 20.64
C ASN A 38 38.83 -22.01 21.89
N ASN A 39 38.04 -21.52 22.86
CA ASN A 39 37.71 -22.25 24.08
C ASN A 39 36.22 -22.11 24.42
N TYR A 40 35.42 -23.10 24.02
CA TYR A 40 33.99 -23.14 24.32
C TYR A 40 33.64 -23.38 25.79
N ASN A 41 34.64 -23.67 26.64
CA ASN A 41 34.46 -23.76 28.10
C ASN A 41 34.67 -22.42 28.82
N ASP A 42 35.02 -21.36 28.09
CA ASP A 42 35.20 -20.00 28.61
C ASP A 42 34.15 -19.07 27.99
N ALA A 43 33.22 -18.60 28.82
CA ALA A 43 32.13 -17.74 28.37
C ALA A 43 32.60 -16.37 27.86
N GLU A 44 33.68 -15.82 28.41
CA GLU A 44 34.25 -14.54 27.93
C GLU A 44 34.89 -14.73 26.55
N ASN A 45 35.64 -15.81 26.36
CA ASN A 45 36.17 -16.14 25.03
C ASN A 45 35.05 -16.32 24.00
N VAL A 46 33.97 -17.03 24.35
CA VAL A 46 32.86 -17.30 23.42
C VAL A 46 32.07 -16.04 23.05
N ARG A 47 31.99 -15.04 23.94
CA ARG A 47 31.12 -13.86 23.79
C ARG A 47 31.83 -12.55 23.42
N ASN A 48 33.15 -12.48 23.59
CA ASN A 48 33.92 -11.26 23.34
C ASN A 48 34.98 -11.42 22.22
N CYS A 49 35.07 -12.61 21.60
CA CYS A 49 36.03 -12.88 20.53
C CYS A 49 35.33 -13.15 19.19
N GLU A 50 36.09 -12.99 18.11
CA GLU A 50 35.63 -13.09 16.74
C GLU A 50 35.29 -14.55 16.38
N LEU A 51 34.03 -14.79 16.03
CA LEU A 51 33.55 -16.06 15.48
C LEU A 51 34.01 -16.18 14.02
N GLU A 52 34.93 -17.09 13.73
CA GLU A 52 35.45 -17.32 12.37
C GLU A 52 35.99 -16.04 11.68
N GLY A 53 36.55 -15.11 12.48
CA GLY A 53 37.10 -13.83 11.99
C GLY A 53 36.08 -12.72 11.77
N LEU A 54 34.80 -12.96 12.09
CA LEU A 54 33.77 -11.92 12.08
C LEU A 54 34.04 -10.90 13.19
N LYS A 55 34.16 -9.62 12.82
CA LYS A 55 34.47 -8.54 13.77
C LYS A 55 33.37 -8.40 14.80
N ASP A 56 33.70 -8.58 16.07
CA ASP A 56 32.71 -8.75 17.14
C ASP A 56 32.27 -7.41 17.76
N LEU A 57 31.01 -7.01 17.60
CA LEU A 57 30.45 -5.77 18.15
C LEU A 57 30.40 -5.82 19.68
N ASP A 58 30.67 -4.71 20.32
CA ASP A 58 30.56 -4.56 21.78
C ASP A 58 29.16 -4.05 22.15
N GLN A 59 28.22 -4.97 22.36
CA GLN A 59 26.84 -4.62 22.71
C GLN A 59 26.69 -4.06 24.13
N SER A 60 27.77 -3.94 24.93
CA SER A 60 27.72 -3.21 26.19
C SER A 60 27.63 -1.69 25.98
N LYS A 61 27.96 -1.20 24.78
CA LYS A 61 27.99 0.22 24.42
C LYS A 61 26.62 0.74 23.97
N ASN A 62 26.26 1.91 24.48
CA ASN A 62 24.95 2.53 24.19
C ASN A 62 24.75 2.84 22.70
N ASN A 63 25.78 3.30 21.99
CA ASN A 63 25.68 3.58 20.56
C ASN A 63 25.50 2.29 19.74
N VAL A 64 26.20 1.21 20.08
CA VAL A 64 26.00 -0.10 19.45
C VAL A 64 24.58 -0.61 19.67
N ARG A 65 24.08 -0.56 20.90
CA ARG A 65 22.67 -0.93 21.18
C ARG A 65 21.69 -0.05 20.42
N LYS A 66 21.94 1.27 20.36
CA LYS A 66 21.06 2.22 19.66
C LYS A 66 20.93 1.86 18.18
N GLU A 67 22.03 1.66 17.46
CA GLU A 67 21.98 1.34 16.04
C GLU A 67 21.27 -0.01 15.77
N ILE A 68 21.50 -1.01 16.64
CA ILE A 68 20.78 -2.30 16.56
C ILE A 68 19.28 -2.09 16.79
N VAL A 69 18.90 -1.34 17.83
CA VAL A 69 17.49 -1.08 18.18
C VAL A 69 16.79 -0.27 17.10
N ASP A 70 17.44 0.76 16.54
CA ASP A 70 16.88 1.57 15.45
C ASP A 70 16.59 0.71 14.22
N TYR A 71 17.51 -0.22 13.88
CA TYR A 71 17.28 -1.21 12.81
C TYR A 71 16.11 -2.16 13.11
N LEU A 72 16.07 -2.74 14.32
CA LEU A 72 14.99 -3.64 14.71
C LEU A 72 13.64 -2.92 14.72
N ASN A 73 13.58 -1.70 15.23
CA ASN A 73 12.36 -0.88 15.26
C ASN A 73 11.90 -0.52 13.85
N HIS A 74 12.81 -0.18 12.94
CA HIS A 74 12.46 0.02 11.54
C HIS A 74 11.80 -1.22 10.93
N LEU A 75 12.31 -2.42 11.22
CA LEU A 75 11.69 -3.66 10.74
C LEU A 75 10.33 -3.95 11.40
N VAL A 76 10.18 -3.64 12.69
CA VAL A 76 8.87 -3.71 13.39
C VAL A 76 7.86 -2.75 12.73
N ASP A 77 8.27 -1.53 12.40
CA ASP A 77 7.43 -0.54 11.72
C ASP A 77 7.04 -1.02 10.30
N LEU A 78 7.88 -1.80 9.65
CA LEU A 78 7.58 -2.48 8.37
C LEU A 78 6.69 -3.73 8.52
N GLY A 79 6.37 -4.14 9.76
CA GLY A 79 5.39 -5.19 10.04
C GLY A 79 5.95 -6.59 10.28
N VAL A 80 7.25 -6.75 10.58
CA VAL A 80 7.77 -8.06 10.99
C VAL A 80 7.19 -8.48 12.34
N ALA A 81 6.78 -9.74 12.47
CA ALA A 81 6.18 -10.26 13.70
C ALA A 81 7.20 -10.71 14.77
N GLY A 82 8.50 -10.67 14.46
CA GLY A 82 9.56 -11.06 15.38
C GLY A 82 10.90 -11.29 14.68
N PHE A 83 11.91 -11.63 15.48
CA PHE A 83 13.30 -11.78 15.02
C PHE A 83 13.88 -13.14 15.42
N ARG A 84 14.58 -13.78 14.48
CA ARG A 84 15.50 -14.88 14.80
C ARG A 84 16.87 -14.25 15.06
N VAL A 85 17.31 -14.29 16.32
CA VAL A 85 18.59 -13.70 16.72
C VAL A 85 19.72 -14.67 16.40
N ASP A 86 20.46 -14.34 15.35
CA ASP A 86 21.62 -15.11 14.92
C ASP A 86 22.71 -15.11 16.00
N ALA A 87 23.45 -16.22 16.09
CA ALA A 87 24.60 -16.37 16.98
C ALA A 87 24.35 -15.96 18.45
N ALA A 88 23.13 -16.06 18.98
CA ALA A 88 22.78 -15.60 20.34
C ALA A 88 23.68 -16.15 21.47
N LYS A 89 24.28 -17.32 21.29
CA LYS A 89 25.28 -17.90 22.22
C LYS A 89 26.51 -17.01 22.41
N HIS A 90 26.87 -16.24 21.39
CA HIS A 90 28.05 -15.37 21.31
C HIS A 90 27.77 -13.94 21.78
N MET A 91 26.62 -13.68 22.41
CA MET A 91 26.28 -12.39 23.00
C MET A 91 25.96 -12.57 24.48
N TRP A 92 26.17 -11.51 25.28
CA TRP A 92 25.78 -11.54 26.69
C TRP A 92 24.26 -11.44 26.84
N PRO A 93 23.63 -12.28 27.69
CA PRO A 93 22.19 -12.20 27.94
C PRO A 93 21.71 -10.83 28.40
N ALA A 94 22.52 -10.11 29.19
CA ALA A 94 22.19 -8.77 29.69
C ALA A 94 22.14 -7.72 28.57
N ASP A 95 23.03 -7.82 27.57
CA ASP A 95 23.01 -6.93 26.41
C ASP A 95 21.82 -7.23 25.51
N LEU A 96 21.51 -8.52 25.31
CA LEU A 96 20.31 -8.95 24.60
C LEU A 96 19.03 -8.47 25.29
N GLU A 97 18.95 -8.57 26.61
CA GLU A 97 17.82 -8.05 27.39
C GLU A 97 17.64 -6.54 27.19
N ALA A 98 18.74 -5.77 27.23
CA ALA A 98 18.70 -4.32 26.99
C ALA A 98 18.22 -3.97 25.57
N ILE A 99 18.67 -4.72 24.56
CA ILE A 99 18.24 -4.55 23.16
C ILE A 99 16.76 -4.91 23.04
N TYR A 100 16.35 -6.10 23.49
CA TYR A 100 14.97 -6.60 23.35
C TYR A 100 13.97 -5.71 24.10
N GLY A 101 14.32 -5.22 25.29
CA GLY A 101 13.48 -4.31 26.08
C GLY A 101 13.30 -2.92 25.47
N SER A 102 14.09 -2.58 24.44
CA SER A 102 14.02 -1.31 23.71
C SER A 102 13.38 -1.43 22.33
N VAL A 103 12.99 -2.65 21.92
CA VAL A 103 12.24 -2.88 20.67
C VAL A 103 10.77 -2.52 20.86
N ASN A 104 10.20 -1.80 19.89
CA ASN A 104 8.81 -1.41 19.85
C ASN A 104 7.89 -2.65 19.93
N ASN A 105 6.74 -2.49 20.56
CA ASN A 105 5.68 -3.49 20.43
C ASN A 105 5.28 -3.63 18.96
N LEU A 106 4.92 -4.84 18.54
CA LEU A 106 4.33 -5.07 17.22
C LEU A 106 3.19 -4.09 16.99
N ALA A 107 3.11 -3.51 15.79
CA ALA A 107 1.98 -2.67 15.42
C ALA A 107 0.68 -3.49 15.54
N THR A 108 -0.12 -3.24 16.59
CA THR A 108 -1.32 -4.04 16.91
C THR A 108 -2.55 -3.70 16.05
N LYS A 109 -2.44 -2.96 14.94
CA LYS A 109 -3.61 -2.24 14.40
C LYS A 109 -3.97 -2.46 12.95
N HIS A 110 -3.43 -3.46 12.26
CA HIS A 110 -3.84 -3.65 10.87
C HIS A 110 -4.05 -5.13 10.56
N VAL A 111 -5.31 -5.55 10.56
CA VAL A 111 -5.73 -6.85 10.04
C VAL A 111 -6.17 -6.68 8.59
N LEU A 112 -5.75 -7.62 7.75
CA LEU A 112 -6.23 -7.72 6.37
C LEU A 112 -7.74 -8.03 6.40
N GLU A 113 -8.56 -7.05 6.01
CA GLU A 113 -10.02 -7.19 6.04
C GLU A 113 -10.52 -7.88 4.77
N PHE A 114 -10.50 -9.22 4.76
CA PHE A 114 -10.92 -10.01 3.60
C PHE A 114 -12.38 -9.79 3.21
N LYS A 115 -13.27 -9.49 4.18
CA LYS A 115 -14.69 -9.27 3.90
C LYS A 115 -14.92 -8.02 3.04
N PHE A 116 -14.02 -7.03 3.14
CA PHE A 116 -14.07 -5.80 2.35
C PHE A 116 -14.15 -6.10 0.85
N GLY A 117 -13.19 -6.86 0.32
CA GLY A 117 -13.13 -7.19 -1.11
C GLY A 117 -14.28 -8.09 -1.56
N THR A 118 -14.71 -9.03 -0.71
CA THR A 118 -15.84 -9.91 -1.00
C THR A 118 -17.16 -9.14 -1.12
N GLU A 119 -17.48 -8.26 -0.17
CA GLU A 119 -18.76 -7.53 -0.18
C GLU A 119 -18.81 -6.47 -1.29
N LEU A 120 -17.71 -5.75 -1.56
CA LEU A 120 -17.66 -4.86 -2.72
C LEU A 120 -17.69 -5.63 -4.05
N GLY A 121 -17.06 -6.80 -4.10
CA GLY A 121 -17.15 -7.71 -5.23
C GLY A 121 -18.57 -8.16 -5.53
N ASN A 122 -19.38 -8.44 -4.50
CA ASN A 122 -20.81 -8.70 -4.66
C ASN A 122 -21.58 -7.47 -5.15
N ALA A 123 -21.33 -6.31 -4.55
CA ALA A 123 -22.06 -5.08 -4.89
C ALA A 123 -21.80 -4.65 -6.35
N PHE A 124 -20.53 -4.50 -6.74
CA PHE A 124 -20.15 -4.02 -8.07
C PHE A 124 -20.33 -5.04 -9.19
N GLN A 125 -20.68 -6.29 -8.87
CA GLN A 125 -21.14 -7.28 -9.85
C GLN A 125 -22.67 -7.41 -9.91
N GLY A 126 -23.41 -6.55 -9.18
CA GLY A 126 -24.87 -6.52 -9.20
C GLY A 126 -25.53 -7.61 -8.36
N HIS A 127 -24.79 -8.33 -7.51
CA HIS A 127 -25.37 -9.28 -6.56
C HIS A 127 -25.96 -8.58 -5.33
N ASN A 128 -25.64 -7.30 -5.11
CA ASN A 128 -26.19 -6.48 -4.05
C ASN A 128 -26.34 -5.01 -4.52
N PRO A 129 -27.52 -4.38 -4.38
CA PRO A 129 -27.72 -2.99 -4.80
C PRO A 129 -26.72 -2.01 -4.17
N LEU A 130 -26.16 -1.10 -4.98
CA LEU A 130 -25.16 -0.15 -4.51
C LEU A 130 -25.66 0.77 -3.39
N LYS A 131 -26.97 1.07 -3.33
CA LYS A 131 -27.54 1.92 -2.27
C LYS A 131 -27.22 1.45 -0.85
N TYR A 132 -27.03 0.14 -0.64
CA TYR A 132 -26.77 -0.39 0.69
C TYR A 132 -25.40 0.01 1.22
N LEU A 133 -24.49 0.48 0.35
CA LEU A 133 -23.18 0.99 0.76
C LEU A 133 -23.25 2.30 1.56
N VAL A 134 -24.44 2.87 1.78
CA VAL A 134 -24.66 4.10 2.58
C VAL A 134 -24.08 4.01 3.99
N ASN A 135 -24.08 2.82 4.60
CA ASN A 135 -23.52 2.56 5.93
C ASN A 135 -22.28 1.62 5.88
N TRP A 136 -21.53 1.67 4.77
CA TRP A 136 -20.35 0.83 4.58
C TRP A 136 -19.32 1.00 5.71
N GLY A 137 -18.93 -0.11 6.33
CA GLY A 137 -18.04 -0.12 7.49
C GLY A 137 -18.41 -1.20 8.53
N PRO A 138 -18.23 -0.93 9.84
CA PRO A 138 -18.50 -1.92 10.89
C PRO A 138 -19.94 -2.48 10.92
N GLU A 139 -20.94 -1.73 10.44
CA GLU A 139 -22.33 -2.21 10.32
C GLU A 139 -22.48 -3.37 9.33
N TRP A 140 -21.55 -3.49 8.39
CA TRP A 140 -21.44 -4.63 7.48
C TRP A 140 -20.70 -5.82 8.12
N GLY A 141 -20.37 -5.74 9.41
CA GLY A 141 -19.56 -6.74 10.12
C GLY A 141 -18.09 -6.71 9.70
N LEU A 142 -17.62 -5.57 9.18
CA LEU A 142 -16.19 -5.31 9.00
C LEU A 142 -15.57 -4.89 10.34
N LEU A 143 -14.26 -4.94 10.44
CA LEU A 143 -13.50 -4.36 11.54
C LEU A 143 -13.71 -2.83 11.65
N ASN A 144 -13.21 -2.24 12.73
CA ASN A 144 -13.08 -0.79 12.77
C ASN A 144 -12.07 -0.34 11.71
N GLY A 145 -12.37 0.77 11.02
CA GLY A 145 -11.51 1.25 9.93
C GLY A 145 -10.06 1.53 10.35
N LEU A 146 -9.83 1.97 11.59
CA LEU A 146 -8.46 2.18 12.12
C LEU A 146 -7.69 0.87 12.32
N ASP A 147 -8.39 -0.25 12.40
CA ASP A 147 -7.82 -1.59 12.63
C ASP A 147 -7.66 -2.40 11.32
N ALA A 148 -8.09 -1.84 10.18
CA ALA A 148 -8.28 -2.57 8.92
C ALA A 148 -7.32 -2.11 7.81
N VAL A 149 -6.76 -3.09 7.10
CA VAL A 149 -6.18 -2.90 5.76
C VAL A 149 -7.14 -3.49 4.74
N ALA A 150 -7.77 -2.60 3.97
CA ALA A 150 -8.75 -2.89 2.95
C ALA A 150 -8.08 -3.10 1.59
N PHE A 151 -8.61 -4.06 0.81
CA PHE A 151 -8.18 -4.37 -0.55
C PHE A 151 -9.36 -5.02 -1.30
N ILE A 152 -9.39 -4.87 -2.62
CA ILE A 152 -10.39 -5.54 -3.48
C ILE A 152 -9.98 -6.99 -3.74
N ASP A 153 -8.74 -7.18 -4.12
CA ASP A 153 -8.10 -8.49 -4.32
C ASP A 153 -6.70 -8.51 -3.71
N ASN A 154 -6.15 -9.71 -3.60
CA ASN A 154 -4.76 -9.95 -3.26
C ASN A 154 -4.20 -11.07 -4.15
N HIS A 155 -2.90 -11.34 -4.01
CA HIS A 155 -2.21 -12.34 -4.82
C HIS A 155 -2.77 -13.77 -4.71
N ASP A 156 -3.41 -14.12 -3.58
CA ASP A 156 -4.02 -15.43 -3.36
C ASP A 156 -5.42 -15.49 -4.02
N ASN A 157 -6.33 -14.63 -3.57
CA ASN A 157 -7.75 -14.72 -3.91
C ASN A 157 -8.04 -14.36 -5.38
N GLN A 158 -7.15 -13.62 -6.06
CA GLN A 158 -7.25 -13.40 -7.51
C GLN A 158 -7.04 -14.69 -8.32
N ARG A 159 -6.53 -15.76 -7.70
CA ARG A 159 -6.21 -17.05 -8.34
C ARG A 159 -7.14 -18.19 -7.94
N ASP A 160 -7.96 -18.00 -6.92
CA ASP A 160 -8.79 -19.07 -6.34
C ASP A 160 -10.06 -19.38 -7.13
N GLY A 161 -10.30 -18.68 -8.24
CA GLY A 161 -11.46 -18.93 -9.12
C GLY A 161 -12.81 -18.50 -8.54
N SER A 162 -12.81 -17.76 -7.43
CA SER A 162 -14.01 -17.13 -6.90
C SER A 162 -14.59 -16.13 -7.90
N SER A 163 -15.87 -16.30 -8.26
CA SER A 163 -16.58 -15.34 -9.10
C SER A 163 -16.94 -14.05 -8.35
N VAL A 164 -16.78 -14.00 -7.03
CA VAL A 164 -17.10 -12.81 -6.22
C VAL A 164 -15.93 -11.84 -6.16
N ILE A 165 -14.70 -12.34 -6.22
CA ILE A 165 -13.50 -11.49 -6.14
C ILE A 165 -13.27 -10.81 -7.48
N LEU A 166 -13.36 -9.48 -7.50
CA LEU A 166 -13.02 -8.67 -8.66
C LEU A 166 -11.51 -8.59 -8.83
N THR A 167 -11.02 -8.76 -10.05
CA THR A 167 -9.60 -8.69 -10.40
C THR A 167 -9.41 -7.88 -11.68
N TYR A 168 -8.16 -7.69 -12.12
CA TYR A 168 -7.87 -7.07 -13.42
C TYR A 168 -8.56 -7.75 -14.62
N LYS A 169 -8.94 -9.04 -14.49
CA LYS A 169 -9.69 -9.79 -15.52
C LYS A 169 -11.15 -9.34 -15.67
N ASN A 170 -11.67 -8.62 -14.69
CA ASN A 170 -13.01 -8.00 -14.67
C ASN A 170 -12.86 -6.48 -14.62
N SER A 171 -12.14 -5.90 -15.58
CA SER A 171 -11.55 -4.55 -15.48
C SER A 171 -12.55 -3.45 -15.09
N LYS A 172 -13.74 -3.41 -15.72
CA LYS A 172 -14.73 -2.35 -15.49
C LYS A 172 -15.26 -2.32 -14.04
N PRO A 173 -15.91 -3.38 -13.51
CA PRO A 173 -16.35 -3.39 -12.11
C PRO A 173 -15.16 -3.36 -11.13
N TYR A 174 -13.99 -3.90 -11.49
CA TYR A 174 -12.79 -3.83 -10.65
C TYR A 174 -12.32 -2.39 -10.42
N LYS A 175 -12.23 -1.58 -11.49
CA LYS A 175 -11.90 -0.16 -11.39
C LYS A 175 -12.91 0.62 -10.55
N MET A 176 -14.21 0.31 -10.69
CA MET A 176 -15.26 0.92 -9.88
C MET A 176 -15.14 0.57 -8.39
N ALA A 177 -14.89 -0.69 -8.05
CA ALA A 177 -14.68 -1.12 -6.67
C ALA A 177 -13.44 -0.45 -6.04
N ILE A 178 -12.35 -0.33 -6.79
CA ILE A 178 -11.15 0.41 -6.34
C ILE A 178 -11.46 1.89 -6.16
N ALA A 179 -12.18 2.52 -7.09
CA ALA A 179 -12.58 3.92 -6.97
C ALA A 179 -13.44 4.15 -5.72
N PHE A 180 -14.39 3.25 -5.41
CA PHE A 180 -15.15 3.32 -4.16
C PHE A 180 -14.25 3.15 -2.92
N MET A 181 -13.35 2.16 -2.91
CA MET A 181 -12.38 1.95 -1.82
C MET A 181 -11.54 3.20 -1.56
N LEU A 182 -11.05 3.84 -2.60
CA LEU A 182 -10.19 5.04 -2.50
C LEU A 182 -10.99 6.30 -2.15
N ALA A 183 -12.25 6.41 -2.59
CA ALA A 183 -13.13 7.51 -2.26
C ALA A 183 -13.72 7.41 -0.84
N HIS A 184 -13.87 6.22 -0.26
CA HIS A 184 -14.45 6.00 1.07
C HIS A 184 -13.41 6.17 2.20
N PRO A 185 -13.71 6.82 3.34
CA PRO A 185 -12.74 7.05 4.43
C PRO A 185 -12.32 5.80 5.23
N TYR A 186 -12.86 4.62 4.91
CA TYR A 186 -12.62 3.40 5.68
C TYR A 186 -11.23 2.82 5.39
N GLY A 187 -10.50 2.43 6.44
CA GLY A 187 -9.32 1.58 6.33
C GLY A 187 -8.07 2.26 5.76
N THR A 188 -6.94 1.60 6.00
CA THR A 188 -5.75 1.75 5.17
C THR A 188 -5.96 0.96 3.88
N THR A 189 -5.76 1.58 2.72
CA THR A 189 -6.04 0.94 1.42
C THR A 189 -4.79 0.34 0.79
N LYS A 190 -4.88 -0.92 0.35
CA LYS A 190 -3.84 -1.62 -0.41
C LYS A 190 -4.33 -1.91 -1.82
N ILE A 191 -3.49 -1.60 -2.82
CA ILE A 191 -3.78 -1.83 -4.24
C ILE A 191 -2.91 -3.00 -4.72
N MET A 192 -3.52 -3.96 -5.40
CA MET A 192 -2.80 -5.06 -6.03
C MET A 192 -2.07 -4.58 -7.29
N SER A 193 -0.90 -5.14 -7.56
CA SER A 193 -0.19 -4.95 -8.83
C SER A 193 0.29 -6.30 -9.33
N SER A 194 -0.41 -6.84 -10.31
CA SER A 194 -0.28 -8.22 -10.76
C SER A 194 0.69 -8.36 -11.93
N PHE A 195 1.08 -9.61 -12.18
CA PHE A 195 1.48 -10.06 -13.51
C PHE A 195 0.35 -10.87 -14.13
N ALA A 196 0.27 -10.90 -15.46
CA ALA A 196 -0.75 -11.64 -16.17
C ALA A 196 -0.50 -13.15 -16.03
N PHE A 197 -1.56 -13.91 -15.74
CA PHE A 197 -1.51 -15.35 -15.58
C PHE A 197 -2.77 -16.03 -16.14
N ASP A 198 -2.61 -17.23 -16.69
CA ASP A 198 -3.69 -18.06 -17.24
C ASP A 198 -3.97 -19.31 -16.39
N SER A 199 -3.06 -19.66 -15.47
CA SER A 199 -3.27 -20.74 -14.51
C SER A 199 -2.91 -20.33 -13.08
N ARG A 200 -3.55 -20.98 -12.10
CA ARG A 200 -3.38 -20.69 -10.67
C ARG A 200 -1.92 -20.74 -10.24
N ASP A 201 -1.19 -21.76 -10.68
CA ASP A 201 0.18 -22.02 -10.25
C ASP A 201 1.24 -21.39 -11.19
N GLN A 202 0.82 -20.60 -12.19
CA GLN A 202 1.74 -19.89 -13.07
C GLN A 202 2.51 -18.82 -12.27
N GLY A 203 3.84 -18.96 -12.27
CA GLY A 203 4.77 -17.98 -11.71
C GLY A 203 4.91 -16.70 -12.55
N PRO A 204 5.69 -15.73 -12.07
CA PRO A 204 5.88 -14.45 -12.77
C PRO A 204 6.57 -14.62 -14.14
N PRO A 205 6.47 -13.60 -15.02
CA PRO A 205 7.22 -13.56 -16.27
C PRO A 205 8.69 -13.87 -16.04
N SER A 206 9.22 -14.89 -16.70
CA SER A 206 10.60 -15.35 -16.49
C SER A 206 11.21 -15.94 -17.77
N THR A 207 12.54 -15.84 -17.87
CA THR A 207 13.36 -16.40 -18.95
C THR A 207 14.49 -17.19 -18.33
N ASN A 208 14.61 -18.48 -18.66
CA ASN A 208 15.61 -19.40 -18.09
C ASN A 208 15.63 -19.41 -16.55
N GLY A 209 14.46 -19.33 -15.92
CA GLY A 209 14.31 -19.32 -14.45
C GLY A 209 14.59 -17.97 -13.78
N ASN A 210 14.99 -16.94 -14.52
CA ASN A 210 15.17 -15.59 -14.00
C ASN A 210 13.93 -14.74 -14.28
N ILE A 211 13.44 -14.00 -13.27
CA ILE A 211 12.29 -13.09 -13.43
C ILE A 211 12.65 -11.96 -14.40
N VAL A 212 11.77 -11.71 -15.36
CA VAL A 212 11.86 -10.57 -16.26
C VAL A 212 11.15 -9.39 -15.61
N GLY A 213 11.90 -8.33 -15.30
CA GLY A 213 11.33 -7.11 -14.73
C GLY A 213 10.32 -6.43 -15.67
N PRO A 214 9.43 -5.57 -15.13
CA PRO A 214 8.53 -4.78 -15.96
C PRO A 214 9.31 -3.82 -16.85
N GLY A 215 8.94 -3.76 -18.13
CA GLY A 215 9.26 -2.61 -18.97
C GLY A 215 8.11 -1.61 -18.94
N PHE A 216 8.37 -0.39 -19.41
CA PHE A 216 7.40 0.71 -19.39
C PHE A 216 7.24 1.30 -20.79
N ASN A 217 6.00 1.37 -21.26
CA ASN A 217 5.63 2.01 -22.53
C ASN A 217 5.56 3.54 -22.36
N GLU A 218 5.53 4.27 -23.48
CA GLU A 218 5.36 5.73 -23.50
C GLU A 218 4.01 6.18 -22.91
N ASP A 219 2.98 5.34 -23.03
CA ASP A 219 1.65 5.57 -22.43
C ASP A 219 1.58 5.21 -20.93
N ASN A 220 2.74 4.99 -20.29
CA ASN A 220 2.92 4.57 -18.90
C ASN A 220 2.39 3.17 -18.54
N THR A 221 1.88 2.38 -19.49
CA THR A 221 1.53 0.99 -19.25
C THR A 221 2.78 0.10 -19.11
N CYS A 222 2.61 -1.09 -18.56
CA CYS A 222 3.70 -2.04 -18.40
C CYS A 222 3.79 -3.05 -19.55
N THR A 223 5.00 -3.56 -19.79
CA THR A 223 5.28 -4.64 -20.74
C THR A 223 5.72 -5.91 -20.01
N ASN A 224 6.22 -6.91 -20.74
CA ASN A 224 6.76 -8.16 -20.19
C ASN A 224 5.77 -8.97 -19.34
N GLY A 225 4.46 -8.86 -19.64
CA GLY A 225 3.42 -9.60 -18.93
C GLY A 225 3.05 -9.03 -17.56
N TRP A 226 3.47 -7.81 -17.22
CA TRP A 226 3.04 -7.13 -16.00
C TRP A 226 1.75 -6.33 -16.24
N VAL A 227 0.75 -6.48 -15.36
CA VAL A 227 -0.55 -5.82 -15.50
C VAL A 227 -0.48 -4.36 -15.03
N CYS A 228 0.21 -4.13 -13.91
CA CYS A 228 0.45 -2.80 -13.34
C CYS A 228 -0.83 -1.97 -13.15
N GLU A 229 -1.81 -2.52 -12.44
CA GLU A 229 -3.07 -1.85 -12.09
C GLU A 229 -2.82 -0.49 -11.43
N HIS A 230 -1.77 -0.38 -10.61
CA HIS A 230 -1.33 0.89 -9.99
C HIS A 230 -0.95 2.00 -11.00
N ARG A 231 -0.77 1.69 -12.28
CA ARG A 231 -0.49 2.64 -13.38
C ARG A 231 -1.72 2.94 -14.24
N TRP A 232 -2.85 2.30 -13.99
CA TRP A 232 -4.10 2.64 -14.67
C TRP A 232 -4.57 4.01 -14.20
N ARG A 233 -4.96 4.86 -15.15
CA ARG A 233 -5.36 6.26 -14.88
C ARG A 233 -6.40 6.36 -13.79
N GLU A 234 -7.43 5.54 -13.90
CA GLU A 234 -8.55 5.49 -12.97
C GLU A 234 -8.08 5.14 -11.54
N ILE A 235 -7.00 4.38 -11.39
CA ILE A 235 -6.47 3.96 -10.09
C ILE A 235 -5.51 5.02 -9.52
N TYR A 236 -4.48 5.45 -10.24
CA TYR A 236 -3.54 6.43 -9.71
C TYR A 236 -4.19 7.79 -9.48
N ASN A 237 -5.16 8.19 -10.31
CA ASN A 237 -5.91 9.41 -10.08
C ASN A 237 -6.82 9.29 -8.86
N MET A 238 -7.39 8.11 -8.58
CA MET A 238 -8.16 7.91 -7.34
C MET A 238 -7.28 7.86 -6.09
N VAL A 239 -6.00 7.49 -6.20
CA VAL A 239 -5.02 7.75 -5.13
C VAL A 239 -4.85 9.27 -4.93
N GLY A 240 -4.75 10.04 -6.02
CA GLY A 240 -4.76 11.50 -6.00
C GLY A 240 -6.03 12.09 -5.36
N PHE A 241 -7.20 11.54 -5.68
CA PHE A 241 -8.48 11.88 -5.05
C PHE A 241 -8.42 11.64 -3.55
N ARG A 242 -8.00 10.43 -3.10
CA ARG A 242 -7.91 10.08 -1.67
C ARG A 242 -7.02 11.07 -0.91
N ASN A 243 -5.87 11.44 -1.49
CA ASN A 243 -4.97 12.45 -0.93
C ASN A 243 -5.63 13.83 -0.84
N ALA A 244 -6.33 14.26 -1.90
CA ALA A 244 -7.00 15.55 -1.91
C ALA A 244 -8.10 15.66 -0.84
N VAL A 245 -8.80 14.56 -0.57
CA VAL A 245 -9.94 14.52 0.36
C VAL A 245 -9.58 14.04 1.76
N ASP A 246 -8.30 13.90 2.07
CA ASP A 246 -7.86 13.40 3.38
C ASP A 246 -8.44 14.23 4.55
N GLY A 247 -8.74 13.52 5.64
CA GLY A 247 -9.36 14.05 6.86
C GLY A 247 -10.84 14.45 6.75
N THR A 248 -11.50 14.24 5.60
CA THR A 248 -12.90 14.66 5.42
C THR A 248 -13.92 13.51 5.62
N PRO A 249 -15.12 13.79 6.16
CA PRO A 249 -16.20 12.80 6.25
C PRO A 249 -16.92 12.61 4.90
N ILE A 250 -17.75 11.57 4.80
CA ILE A 250 -18.75 11.49 3.73
C ILE A 250 -19.81 12.57 3.95
N THR A 251 -20.23 13.22 2.86
CA THR A 251 -21.29 14.24 2.83
C THR A 251 -22.17 14.03 1.59
N ASN A 252 -23.39 14.58 1.59
CA ASN A 252 -24.32 14.53 0.46
C ASN A 252 -24.42 13.14 -0.19
N TRP A 253 -24.61 12.10 0.62
CA TRP A 253 -24.98 10.81 0.08
C TRP A 253 -26.27 10.94 -0.72
N TRP A 254 -26.28 10.37 -1.91
CA TRP A 254 -27.44 10.24 -2.78
C TRP A 254 -27.44 8.84 -3.39
N ASP A 255 -28.62 8.26 -3.51
CA ASP A 255 -28.84 7.06 -4.30
C ASP A 255 -30.21 7.11 -4.97
N ASN A 256 -30.42 6.28 -6.00
CA ASN A 256 -31.68 6.18 -6.74
C ASN A 256 -32.61 5.07 -6.21
N ASP A 257 -32.46 4.67 -4.95
CA ASP A 257 -33.09 3.47 -4.39
C ASP A 257 -32.69 2.15 -5.08
N ASP A 258 -31.61 2.14 -5.87
CA ASP A 258 -31.08 0.93 -6.51
C ASP A 258 -29.54 0.97 -6.67
N ASN A 259 -29.04 1.12 -7.90
CA ASN A 259 -27.66 0.88 -8.31
C ASN A 259 -26.93 2.13 -8.81
N GLN A 260 -27.50 3.31 -8.55
CA GLN A 260 -26.85 4.59 -8.77
C GLN A 260 -26.60 5.23 -7.41
N ILE A 261 -25.35 5.58 -7.13
CA ILE A 261 -24.95 6.21 -5.88
C ILE A 261 -24.00 7.37 -6.15
N ALA A 262 -24.02 8.37 -5.26
CA ALA A 262 -23.07 9.46 -5.26
C ALA A 262 -22.82 9.94 -3.83
N PHE A 263 -21.61 10.45 -3.59
CA PHE A 263 -21.31 11.11 -2.32
C PHE A 263 -20.14 12.08 -2.45
N GLY A 264 -20.14 13.08 -1.58
CA GLY A 264 -19.05 14.01 -1.37
C GLY A 264 -18.10 13.56 -0.26
N ARG A 265 -16.88 14.09 -0.28
CA ARG A 265 -15.89 13.98 0.79
C ARG A 265 -15.52 15.38 1.28
N GLY A 266 -16.16 15.78 2.38
CA GLY A 266 -16.21 17.17 2.84
C GLY A 266 -16.55 18.12 1.69
N ASN A 267 -15.83 19.23 1.58
CA ASN A 267 -15.89 20.15 0.45
C ASN A 267 -14.73 19.97 -0.55
N LYS A 268 -14.11 18.78 -0.57
CA LYS A 268 -12.85 18.54 -1.30
C LYS A 268 -12.99 17.60 -2.49
N GLY A 269 -13.97 16.69 -2.50
CA GLY A 269 -14.20 15.78 -3.63
C GLY A 269 -15.63 15.26 -3.70
N PHE A 270 -15.99 14.76 -4.87
CA PHE A 270 -17.31 14.17 -5.16
C PHE A 270 -17.14 13.01 -6.15
N VAL A 271 -17.88 11.92 -5.91
CA VAL A 271 -17.83 10.71 -6.74
C VAL A 271 -19.24 10.21 -7.03
N VAL A 272 -19.43 9.63 -8.21
CA VAL A 272 -20.71 9.09 -8.70
C VAL A 272 -20.47 7.73 -9.34
N PHE A 273 -21.34 6.76 -9.09
CA PHE A 273 -21.28 5.40 -9.65
C PHE A 273 -22.64 4.99 -10.20
N THR A 274 -22.65 4.18 -11.27
CA THR A 274 -23.82 3.43 -11.72
C THR A 274 -23.42 2.02 -12.17
N ILE A 275 -24.14 0.98 -11.77
CA ILE A 275 -24.02 -0.35 -12.42
C ILE A 275 -25.30 -0.76 -13.17
N SER A 276 -26.33 0.09 -13.16
CA SER A 276 -27.54 -0.09 -13.96
C SER A 276 -28.20 1.24 -14.30
N GLY A 277 -28.49 1.42 -15.59
CA GLY A 277 -29.13 2.63 -16.12
C GLY A 277 -28.22 3.87 -16.12
N ASP A 278 -28.58 4.82 -16.99
CA ASP A 278 -27.85 6.08 -17.10
C ASP A 278 -28.25 7.05 -15.97
N ILE A 279 -27.29 7.84 -15.49
CA ILE A 279 -27.52 8.97 -14.60
C ILE A 279 -27.61 10.23 -15.44
N ASN A 280 -28.71 10.97 -15.30
CA ASN A 280 -28.89 12.31 -15.83
C ASN A 280 -29.55 13.17 -14.74
N GLN A 281 -28.78 13.58 -13.75
CA GLN A 281 -29.29 14.19 -12.51
C GLN A 281 -28.52 15.44 -12.12
N SER A 282 -29.20 16.39 -11.48
CA SER A 282 -28.53 17.50 -10.79
C SER A 282 -28.29 17.10 -9.33
N LEU A 283 -27.03 16.90 -8.94
CA LEU A 283 -26.65 16.41 -7.62
C LEU A 283 -25.91 17.48 -6.80
N GLN A 284 -26.09 17.45 -5.48
CA GLN A 284 -25.36 18.32 -4.55
C GLN A 284 -23.96 17.74 -4.27
N THR A 285 -22.90 18.46 -4.63
CA THR A 285 -21.53 17.91 -4.63
C THR A 285 -20.72 18.19 -3.36
N SER A 286 -21.10 19.20 -2.56
CA SER A 286 -20.29 19.86 -1.52
C SER A 286 -19.09 20.69 -2.02
N LEU A 287 -18.80 20.69 -3.33
CA LEU A 287 -17.65 21.40 -3.87
C LEU A 287 -17.92 22.90 -4.07
N PRO A 288 -16.87 23.75 -4.00
CA PRO A 288 -16.95 25.12 -4.45
C PRO A 288 -17.33 25.22 -5.94
N ALA A 289 -17.95 26.33 -6.34
CA ALA A 289 -18.27 26.58 -7.74
C ALA A 289 -17.03 26.56 -8.65
N GLY A 290 -17.20 26.05 -9.86
CA GLY A 290 -16.16 26.00 -10.89
C GLY A 290 -16.21 24.74 -11.73
N THR A 291 -15.26 24.62 -12.66
CA THR A 291 -15.16 23.47 -13.56
C THR A 291 -14.07 22.53 -13.06
N TYR A 292 -14.41 21.25 -12.98
CA TYR A 292 -13.52 20.19 -12.50
C TYR A 292 -13.32 19.16 -13.60
N CYS A 293 -12.11 18.62 -13.69
CA CYS A 293 -11.81 17.52 -14.59
C CYS A 293 -12.22 16.20 -13.95
N ASP A 294 -12.94 15.36 -14.68
CA ASP A 294 -13.22 13.99 -14.26
C ASP A 294 -11.93 13.16 -14.34
N VAL A 295 -11.45 12.75 -13.18
CA VAL A 295 -10.16 12.07 -13.06
C VAL A 295 -10.23 10.58 -13.41
N ILE A 296 -11.43 10.06 -13.71
CA ILE A 296 -11.63 8.71 -14.25
C ILE A 296 -11.40 8.73 -15.77
N SER A 297 -12.16 9.57 -16.50
CA SER A 297 -12.05 9.63 -17.97
C SER A 297 -10.81 10.39 -18.46
N GLY A 298 -10.17 11.20 -17.61
CA GLY A 298 -8.96 11.94 -17.97
C GLY A 298 -8.20 12.49 -16.76
N SER A 299 -7.51 13.60 -16.97
CA SER A 299 -6.67 14.31 -15.99
C SER A 299 -6.72 15.81 -16.23
N LEU A 300 -6.26 16.61 -15.26
CA LEU A 300 -5.95 18.02 -15.46
C LEU A 300 -4.52 18.15 -15.96
N GLU A 301 -4.34 18.57 -17.21
CA GLU A 301 -3.03 18.74 -17.84
C GLU A 301 -2.94 20.11 -18.52
N ASN A 302 -1.91 20.88 -18.20
CA ASN A 302 -1.67 22.20 -18.78
C ASN A 302 -2.89 23.15 -18.74
N GLY A 303 -3.67 23.09 -17.65
CA GLY A 303 -4.86 23.92 -17.47
C GLY A 303 -6.08 23.48 -18.30
N MET A 304 -6.11 22.23 -18.77
CA MET A 304 -7.23 21.65 -19.51
C MET A 304 -7.58 20.25 -19.00
N CYS A 305 -8.85 19.88 -19.10
CA CYS A 305 -9.29 18.51 -18.84
C CYS A 305 -9.06 17.66 -20.09
N THR A 306 -8.32 16.56 -19.96
CA THR A 306 -8.10 15.62 -21.09
C THR A 306 -9.29 14.68 -21.31
N GLY A 307 -10.18 14.56 -20.32
CA GLY A 307 -11.42 13.78 -20.37
C GLY A 307 -12.67 14.65 -20.19
N LYS A 308 -13.70 14.08 -19.55
CA LYS A 308 -14.93 14.81 -19.21
C LYS A 308 -14.63 15.93 -18.20
N SER A 309 -15.51 16.91 -18.15
CA SER A 309 -15.50 17.95 -17.12
C SER A 309 -16.88 18.11 -16.49
N VAL A 310 -16.92 18.53 -15.24
CA VAL A 310 -18.14 18.76 -14.47
C VAL A 310 -18.12 20.19 -13.97
N THR A 311 -19.19 20.94 -14.24
CA THR A 311 -19.35 22.31 -13.72
C THR A 311 -20.22 22.27 -12.48
N VAL A 312 -19.68 22.79 -11.38
CA VAL A 312 -20.38 23.02 -10.12
C VAL A 312 -20.83 24.47 -10.08
N ASP A 313 -22.12 24.69 -9.87
CA ASP A 313 -22.71 26.03 -9.79
C ASP A 313 -22.49 26.69 -8.42
N SER A 314 -22.93 27.94 -8.29
CA SER A 314 -22.80 28.72 -7.05
C SER A 314 -23.54 28.15 -5.83
N SER A 315 -24.49 27.22 -6.04
CA SER A 315 -25.18 26.49 -4.97
C SER A 315 -24.50 25.17 -4.60
N GLY A 316 -23.41 24.80 -5.29
CA GLY A 316 -22.70 23.54 -5.09
C GLY A 316 -23.33 22.36 -5.81
N ARG A 317 -24.28 22.59 -6.73
CA ARG A 317 -24.91 21.55 -7.54
C ARG A 317 -24.17 21.37 -8.86
N ALA A 318 -24.17 20.14 -9.37
CA ALA A 318 -23.63 19.82 -10.68
C ALA A 318 -24.62 18.96 -11.47
N ALA A 319 -24.75 19.23 -12.76
CA ALA A 319 -25.44 18.35 -13.69
C ALA A 319 -24.50 17.18 -14.04
N ILE A 320 -24.89 15.98 -13.63
CA ILE A 320 -24.15 14.74 -13.85
C ILE A 320 -24.79 13.95 -14.97
N SER A 321 -23.99 13.59 -15.97
CA SER A 321 -24.36 12.67 -17.04
C SER A 321 -23.34 11.53 -17.10
N LEU A 322 -23.77 10.32 -16.81
CA LEU A 322 -22.95 9.10 -16.76
C LEU A 322 -23.75 7.95 -17.35
N SER A 323 -23.21 7.27 -18.36
CA SER A 323 -23.89 6.16 -19.03
C SER A 323 -23.24 4.84 -18.71
N THR A 324 -24.02 3.76 -18.57
CA THR A 324 -23.47 2.40 -18.46
C THR A 324 -22.73 1.93 -19.73
N SER A 325 -22.85 2.69 -20.83
CA SER A 325 -22.11 2.48 -22.08
C SER A 325 -20.74 3.16 -22.11
N ASP A 326 -20.43 4.00 -21.12
CA ASP A 326 -19.09 4.59 -20.98
C ASP A 326 -18.03 3.50 -20.73
N PHE A 327 -16.75 3.84 -20.95
CA PHE A 327 -15.64 2.93 -20.66
C PHE A 327 -15.58 2.57 -19.15
N ASP A 328 -15.91 3.54 -18.30
CA ASP A 328 -16.03 3.41 -16.85
C ASP A 328 -17.32 4.05 -16.38
N ASP A 329 -18.06 3.35 -15.53
CA ASP A 329 -19.34 3.82 -14.98
C ASP A 329 -19.15 4.55 -13.65
N VAL A 330 -18.11 5.38 -13.59
CA VAL A 330 -17.76 6.21 -12.43
C VAL A 330 -17.25 7.57 -12.88
N ILE A 331 -17.65 8.63 -12.16
CA ILE A 331 -17.09 9.98 -12.29
C ILE A 331 -16.48 10.36 -10.94
N ALA A 332 -15.29 10.95 -10.95
CA ALA A 332 -14.67 11.48 -9.74
C ALA A 332 -14.06 12.87 -10.01
N ILE A 333 -14.37 13.83 -9.14
CA ILE A 333 -13.87 15.21 -9.23
C ILE A 333 -13.40 15.69 -7.85
N HIS A 334 -12.32 16.46 -7.81
CA HIS A 334 -11.78 16.99 -6.55
C HIS A 334 -11.05 18.33 -6.75
N VAL A 335 -10.83 19.06 -5.65
CA VAL A 335 -10.29 20.43 -5.65
C VAL A 335 -8.92 20.59 -6.29
N ASN A 336 -8.09 19.54 -6.33
CA ASN A 336 -6.77 19.59 -6.99
C ASN A 336 -6.85 19.31 -8.50
N ALA A 337 -8.02 18.94 -9.03
CA ALA A 337 -8.29 18.77 -10.46
C ALA A 337 -9.32 19.81 -10.96
N LYS A 338 -9.30 21.01 -10.36
CA LYS A 338 -10.17 22.13 -10.70
C LYS A 338 -9.45 23.09 -11.66
N LEU A 339 -10.18 23.60 -12.66
CA LEU A 339 -9.75 24.68 -13.56
C LEU A 339 -9.77 26.06 -12.88
#